data_AF-A0A2V8H3A0-F1
#
_entry.id   AF-A0A2V8H3A0-F1
#
_cell.length_a   1.000
_cell.length_b   1.000
_cell.length_c   1.000
_cell.angle_alpha   90.00
_cell.angle_beta   90.00
_cell.angle_gamma   90.00
#
_symmetry.space_group_name_H-M   'P 1'
#
loop_
_entity.id
_entity.type
_entity.pdbx_description
1 polymer ?
#
loop_
_entity_poly.entity_id
_entity_poly.type
_entity_poly.pdbx_seq_one_letter_code
_entity_poly.pdbx_strand_id
1 'polypeptide(L)'
;MERRRELRRFVGAGEPLATARLRTGGQLRILDASSWGALAETTERLLPGRHLDVHIVSAQGRMLVRSRVARAFVARLEADAIH
;
A
#
# COMPACT_ATOMS: atom_id res chain seq x y z
N MET A 1 -3.48 -14.76 19.31
CA MET A 1 -3.16 -14.64 17.86
C MET A 1 -1.89 -13.83 17.70
N GLU A 2 -0.76 -14.51 17.63
CA GLU A 2 0.57 -13.89 17.56
C GLU A 2 0.96 -13.67 16.09
N ARG A 3 0.40 -12.61 15.48
CA ARG A 3 0.60 -12.24 14.06
C ARG A 3 1.89 -11.45 13.83
N ARG A 4 2.82 -11.44 14.80
CA ARG A 4 3.82 -10.37 14.98
C ARG A 4 5.22 -10.71 14.46
N ARG A 5 5.41 -11.88 13.83
CA ARG A 5 6.75 -12.42 13.52
C ARG A 5 6.96 -12.88 12.08
N GLU A 6 6.10 -12.50 11.15
CA GLU A 6 6.49 -12.65 9.76
C GLU A 6 7.51 -11.59 9.39
N LEU A 7 8.58 -12.03 8.71
CA LEU A 7 9.66 -11.17 8.25
C LEU A 7 9.09 -10.11 7.31
N ARG A 8 8.92 -8.91 7.86
CA ARG A 8 8.57 -7.71 7.11
C ARG A 8 9.85 -7.09 6.60
N ARG A 9 9.93 -6.81 5.31
CA ARG A 9 11.06 -6.11 4.70
C ARG A 9 10.65 -4.75 4.18
N PHE A 10 11.59 -3.81 4.21
CA PHE A 10 11.46 -2.57 3.48
C PHE A 10 11.45 -2.84 1.97
N VAL A 11 10.66 -2.05 1.26
CA VAL A 11 10.59 -2.06 -0.19
C VAL A 11 11.30 -0.81 -0.69
N GLY A 12 12.43 -0.99 -1.37
CA GLY A 12 13.20 0.09 -1.94
C GLY A 12 12.45 0.78 -3.09
N ALA A 13 12.61 2.10 -3.24
CA ALA A 13 11.85 2.88 -4.22
C ALA A 13 12.04 2.44 -5.69
N GLY A 14 13.16 1.79 -6.02
CA GLY A 14 13.43 1.25 -7.36
C GLY A 14 12.88 -0.17 -7.58
N GLU A 15 12.31 -0.81 -6.56
CA GLU A 15 11.74 -2.15 -6.71
C GLU A 15 10.38 -2.08 -7.43
N PRO A 16 10.05 -3.08 -8.28
CA PRO A 16 8.75 -3.14 -8.94
C PRO A 16 7.57 -3.05 -7.95
N LEU A 17 7.73 -3.64 -6.76
CA LEU A 17 6.71 -3.65 -5.72
C LEU A 17 6.46 -2.27 -5.09
N ALA A 18 7.41 -1.33 -5.21
CA ALA A 18 7.29 -0.01 -4.60
C ALA A 18 6.13 0.80 -5.17
N THR A 19 5.79 0.57 -6.45
CA THR A 19 4.70 1.27 -7.14
C THR A 19 3.50 0.36 -7.26
N ALA A 20 2.42 0.72 -6.57
CA ALA A 20 1.14 0.04 -6.61
C ALA A 20 0.04 1.01 -7.05
N ARG A 21 -1.07 0.46 -7.54
CA ARG A 21 -2.20 1.26 -7.99
C ARG A 21 -3.51 0.65 -7.52
N LEU A 22 -4.39 1.45 -6.93
CA LEU A 22 -5.77 1.06 -6.70
C LEU A 22 -6.45 0.80 -8.04
N ARG A 23 -7.39 -0.14 -8.09
CA ARG A 23 -8.22 -0.38 -9.28
C ARG A 23 -8.98 0.87 -9.74
N THR A 24 -9.27 1.80 -8.82
CA THR A 24 -9.89 3.11 -9.09
C THR A 24 -8.95 4.14 -9.71
N GLY A 25 -7.66 3.81 -9.83
CA GLY A 25 -6.66 4.66 -10.47
C GLY A 25 -5.72 5.38 -9.51
N GLY A 26 -5.99 5.41 -8.20
CA GLY A 26 -5.10 6.01 -7.20
C GLY A 26 -3.75 5.32 -7.09
N GLN A 27 -2.70 6.10 -6.86
CA GLN A 27 -1.36 5.55 -6.63
C GLN A 27 -1.16 5.21 -5.16
N LEU A 28 -0.44 4.11 -4.91
CA LEU A 28 0.12 3.82 -3.60
C LEU A 28 1.62 3.56 -3.72
N ARG A 29 2.36 4.03 -2.73
CA ARG A 29 3.77 3.69 -2.55
C ARG A 29 3.88 2.64 -1.46
N ILE A 30 4.39 1.45 -1.79
CA ILE A 30 4.65 0.41 -0.78
C ILE A 30 5.96 0.74 -0.07
N LEU A 31 5.92 0.84 1.26
CA LEU A 31 7.08 1.13 2.11
C LEU A 31 7.69 -0.14 2.70
N ASP A 32 6.83 -1.05 3.15
CA ASP A 32 7.22 -2.35 3.66
C ASP A 32 6.19 -3.41 3.28
N ALA A 33 6.63 -4.66 3.17
CA ALA A 33 5.77 -5.77 2.81
C ALA A 33 6.16 -7.06 3.53
N SER A 34 5.17 -7.93 3.66
CA SER A 34 5.24 -9.31 4.16
C SER A 34 4.23 -10.17 3.38
N SER A 35 4.20 -11.48 3.63
CA SER A 35 3.23 -12.39 3.02
C SER A 35 1.76 -12.04 3.30
N TRP A 36 1.46 -11.36 4.42
CA TRP A 36 0.07 -11.06 4.83
C TRP A 36 -0.36 -9.62 4.61
N GLY A 37 0.54 -8.76 4.18
CA GLY A 37 0.19 -7.36 4.00
C GLY A 37 1.39 -6.45 3.86
N ALA A 38 1.07 -5.19 3.60
CA ALA A 38 2.01 -4.13 3.34
C ALA A 38 1.64 -2.86 4.09
N LEU A 39 2.65 -2.03 4.37
CA LEU A 39 2.46 -0.63 4.70
C LEU A 39 2.59 0.18 3.41
N ALA A 40 1.63 1.04 3.14
CA ALA A 40 1.61 1.87 1.95
C ALA A 40 1.24 3.32 2.27
N GLU A 41 1.79 4.24 1.50
CA GLU A 41 1.42 5.66 1.49
C GLU A 41 0.57 5.96 0.26
N THR A 42 -0.41 6.83 0.43
CA THR A 42 -1.26 7.34 -0.65
C THR A 42 -1.85 8.69 -0.23
N THR A 43 -2.23 9.49 -1.22
CA THR A 43 -3.00 10.73 -1.02
C THR A 43 -4.50 10.45 -0.93
N GLU A 44 -4.95 9.25 -1.33
CA GLU A 44 -6.35 8.88 -1.18
C GLU A 44 -6.72 8.63 0.29
N ARG A 45 -7.90 9.13 0.70
CA ARG A 45 -8.44 8.86 2.02
C ARG A 45 -8.96 7.41 2.10
N LEU A 46 -8.17 6.55 2.73
CA LEU A 46 -8.54 5.16 3.03
C LEU A 46 -9.00 5.01 4.49
N LEU A 47 -10.14 4.35 4.69
CA LEU A 47 -10.71 4.12 6.02
C LEU A 47 -10.45 2.67 6.47
N PRO A 48 -10.14 2.43 7.75
CA PRO A 48 -10.04 1.07 8.29
C PRO A 48 -11.28 0.22 7.97
N GLY A 49 -11.06 -1.04 7.64
CA GLY A 49 -12.11 -1.99 7.23
C GLY A 49 -12.53 -1.90 5.76
N ARG A 50 -12.17 -0.83 5.04
CA ARG A 50 -12.48 -0.70 3.60
C ARG A 50 -11.76 -1.79 2.80
N HIS A 51 -12.50 -2.42 1.89
CA HIS A 51 -11.94 -3.35 0.91
C HIS A 51 -11.52 -2.59 -0.34
N LEU A 52 -10.42 -3.02 -0.94
CA LEU A 52 -9.84 -2.41 -2.13
C LEU A 52 -9.09 -3.46 -2.94
N ASP A 53 -9.07 -3.27 -4.26
CA ASP A 53 -8.26 -4.09 -5.16
C ASP A 53 -7.02 -3.26 -5.55
N VAL A 54 -5.83 -3.85 -5.39
CA VAL A 54 -4.54 -3.21 -5.67
C VAL A 54 -3.83 -3.94 -6.79
N HIS A 55 -3.52 -3.25 -7.86
CA HIS A 55 -2.53 -3.68 -8.85
C HIS A 55 -1.13 -3.50 -8.26
N ILE A 56 -0.37 -4.58 -8.16
CA ILE A 56 1.04 -4.57 -7.78
C ILE A 56 1.89 -5.17 -8.90
N VAL A 57 3.16 -4.78 -8.95
CA VAL A 57 4.16 -5.41 -9.81
C VAL A 57 5.13 -6.19 -8.93
N SER A 58 5.28 -7.48 -9.23
CA SER A 58 6.21 -8.38 -8.56
C SER A 58 7.24 -8.90 -9.57
N ALA A 59 8.22 -9.67 -9.09
CA ALA A 59 9.13 -10.39 -9.97
C ALA A 59 8.41 -11.37 -10.90
N GLN A 60 7.22 -11.85 -10.51
CA GLN A 60 6.37 -12.76 -11.27
C GLN A 60 5.43 -12.03 -12.24
N GLY A 61 5.50 -10.69 -12.29
CA GLY A 61 4.67 -9.85 -13.14
C GLY A 61 3.60 -9.08 -12.37
N ARG A 62 2.58 -8.63 -13.10
CA ARG A 62 1.49 -7.80 -12.57
C ARG A 62 0.39 -8.68 -12.00
N MET A 63 -0.08 -8.33 -10.81
CA MET A 63 -1.20 -9.04 -10.16
C MET A 63 -2.17 -8.06 -9.50
N LEU A 64 -3.44 -8.47 -9.41
CA LEU A 64 -4.48 -7.76 -8.67
C LEU A 64 -4.69 -8.45 -7.32
N VAL A 65 -4.47 -7.72 -6.24
CA VAL A 65 -4.60 -8.21 -4.86
C VAL A 65 -5.80 -7.59 -4.20
N ARG A 66 -6.77 -8.41 -3.80
CA ARG A 66 -7.86 -7.97 -2.93
C ARG A 66 -7.32 -7.79 -1.51
N SER A 67 -7.54 -6.61 -0.97
CA SER A 67 -6.99 -6.19 0.32
C SER A 67 -8.06 -5.55 1.19
N ARG A 68 -7.78 -5.47 2.49
CA ARG A 68 -8.57 -4.71 3.45
C ARG A 68 -7.66 -3.75 4.20
N VAL A 69 -8.09 -2.50 4.36
CA VAL A 69 -7.36 -1.51 5.17
C VAL A 69 -7.39 -1.98 6.62
N ALA A 70 -6.26 -2.44 7.15
CA ALA A 70 -6.16 -2.86 8.55
C ALA A 70 -6.15 -1.66 9.51
N ARG A 71 -5.42 -0.60 9.12
CA ARG A 71 -5.25 0.66 9.85
C ARG A 71 -4.92 1.77 8.86
N ALA A 72 -5.23 3.01 9.22
CA ALA A 72 -4.87 4.20 8.45
C ALA A 72 -4.55 5.35 9.41
N PHE A 73 -3.55 6.15 9.08
CA PHE A 73 -3.15 7.34 9.81
C PHE A 73 -2.52 8.35 8.83
N VAL A 74 -2.53 9.62 9.19
CA VAL A 74 -1.83 10.67 8.42
C VAL A 74 -0.36 10.62 8.80
N ALA A 75 0.50 10.34 7.83
CA ALA A 75 1.95 10.31 8.03
C ALA A 75 2.61 11.65 7.66
N ARG A 76 2.00 12.41 6.74
CA ARG A 76 2.56 13.65 6.20
C ARG A 76 1.44 14.54 5.67
N LEU A 77 1.60 15.84 5.88
CA LEU A 77 0.75 16.87 5.29
C LEU A 77 1.65 17.75 4.42
N GLU A 78 1.25 17.97 3.18
CA GLU A 78 1.82 18.98 2.30
C GLU A 78 0.82 20.10 2.13
N ALA A 79 1.31 21.33 1.97
CA ALA A 79 0.44 22.42 1.55
C ALA A 79 -0.07 22.10 0.15
N ASP A 80 -1.39 22.01 0.01
CA ASP A 80 -2.05 21.95 -1.29
C ASP A 80 -2.63 23.33 -1.60
N ALA A 81 -2.44 23.80 -2.83
CA ALA A 81 -2.96 25.09 -3.23
C ALA A 81 -4.49 24.99 -3.34
N ILE A 82 -5.21 25.78 -2.55
CA ILE A 82 -6.64 25.96 -2.79
C ILE A 82 -6.74 26.86 -4.03
N HIS A 83 -7.13 26.26 -5.16
CA HIS A 83 -7.44 26.98 -6.41
C HIS A 83 -8.86 27.56 -6.38
#